data_AF-A0A374V0J3-F1
#
_entry.id   AF-A0A374V0J3-F1
#
_cell.length_a   1.000
_cell.length_b   1.000
_cell.length_c   1.000
_cell.angle_alpha   90.00
_cell.angle_beta   90.00
_cell.angle_gamma   90.00
#
_symmetry.space_group_name_H-M   'P 1'
#
loop_
_entity.id
_entity.type
_entity.pdbx_description
1 polymer ?
#
loop_
_entity_poly.entity_id
_entity_poly.type
_entity_poly.pdbx_seq_one_letter_code
_entity_poly.pdbx_strand_id
1 'polypeptide(L)'
;MNNYALEQAEELFEQALEYFLGIEKEKNMIHAKELLQQSSELGLSKSSNLLGDWYIKKIIPGDNYKEAFKLYTRGYEFGDMRSFSRLAMCYEKGYGIKKDIPKALELYEKSVELGNKDACFSIARIYEKGENIKMDLSKAILWYKRGYEKGDADCACNLATCYYKGKGIEQNIEKAKEIFLAFSEYNTQNQRNLGVIFYKGTPSCKPNEEEAIYWFTKAANNGDITSMLHLGKIYKNLDKEKAMEWYRKAGSLDHKKAAYSYAFHLYQYKIDWNESFKWMKCSAENKHVPAQFLLGLFYKCGIGTPVAHDKAFYWFNIAAENGYEQSYSHIGRYYRDGRIIKIDYENALFWFEKAIASQNINVRGEALYDYGVMYLDGLGVKKNKIRAIGYLLESKELGCINAINKLKELDSDIISNENINNSRIIEHGNIIEYVEMKVNDGYESANWVENIVPKLNIYIECAKQYGLVGKNSEEKWFWKLSNKDFAQWVLDVSDDLKLYTTNERNQRKYYPYYFANLFLTKKGIKFKSEDLRHNMSAINTSINGKEVRNIKPLIAVRGIARREIKAKSL
;
A
#
# COMPACT_ATOMS: atom_id res chain seq x y z
N MET A 1 36.40 16.29 -43.94
CA MET A 1 35.93 15.17 -44.80
C MET A 1 35.68 15.71 -46.19
N ASN A 2 35.91 14.92 -47.23
CA ASN A 2 35.60 15.31 -48.60
C ASN A 2 34.08 15.24 -48.81
N ASN A 3 33.42 16.28 -49.32
CA ASN A 3 31.95 16.36 -49.45
C ASN A 3 31.35 15.13 -50.17
N TYR A 4 32.07 14.59 -51.15
CA TYR A 4 31.68 13.40 -51.90
C TYR A 4 31.48 12.15 -51.02
N ALA A 5 32.31 11.96 -50.01
CA ALA A 5 32.19 10.80 -49.12
C ALA A 5 30.97 10.88 -48.20
N LEU A 6 30.56 12.10 -47.83
CA LEU A 6 29.37 12.31 -47.00
C LEU A 6 28.09 12.14 -47.82
N GLU A 7 28.04 12.66 -49.06
CA GLU A 7 26.92 12.44 -49.98
C GLU A 7 26.72 10.94 -50.26
N GLN A 8 27.79 10.21 -50.53
CA GLN A 8 27.74 8.76 -50.69
C GLN A 8 27.25 8.06 -49.42
N ALA A 9 27.67 8.53 -48.24
CA ALA A 9 27.22 7.97 -46.97
C ALA A 9 25.72 8.19 -46.73
N GLU A 10 25.19 9.36 -47.09
CA GLU A 10 23.76 9.67 -47.00
C GLU A 10 22.94 8.81 -47.98
N GLU A 11 23.41 8.62 -49.21
CA GLU A 11 22.75 7.73 -50.18
C GLU A 11 22.64 6.30 -49.66
N LEU A 12 23.74 5.75 -49.13
CA LEU A 12 23.74 4.41 -48.52
C LEU A 12 22.80 4.32 -47.30
N PHE A 13 22.67 5.39 -46.53
CA PHE A 13 21.75 5.45 -45.39
C PHE A 13 20.29 5.40 -45.85
N GLU A 14 19.91 6.17 -46.86
CA GLU A 14 18.54 6.15 -47.40
C GLU A 14 18.20 4.79 -48.02
N GLN A 15 19.11 4.22 -48.81
CA GLN A 15 18.93 2.86 -49.34
C GLN A 15 18.77 1.82 -48.23
N ALA A 16 19.49 1.97 -47.12
CA ALA A 16 19.33 1.09 -45.98
C ALA A 16 17.93 1.20 -45.33
N LEU A 17 17.36 2.41 -45.28
CA LEU A 17 16.01 2.64 -44.76
C LEU A 17 14.93 2.01 -45.65
N GLU A 18 15.08 2.07 -46.98
CA GLU A 18 14.19 1.38 -47.93
C GLU A 18 14.12 -0.12 -47.65
N TYR A 19 15.27 -0.79 -47.54
CA TYR A 19 15.34 -2.22 -47.20
C TYR A 19 14.86 -2.53 -45.78
N PHE A 20 15.04 -1.61 -44.83
CA PHE A 20 14.57 -1.80 -43.45
C PHE A 20 13.04 -1.72 -43.35
N LEU A 21 12.46 -0.72 -44.01
CA LEU A 21 11.02 -0.43 -43.98
C LEU A 21 10.23 -1.29 -44.99
N GLY A 22 10.90 -1.83 -46.02
CA GLY A 22 10.25 -2.50 -47.13
C GLY A 22 9.53 -1.52 -48.07
N ILE A 23 10.02 -0.28 -48.15
CA ILE A 23 9.48 0.77 -49.03
C ILE A 23 10.25 0.66 -50.35
N GLU A 24 9.55 0.49 -51.46
CA GLU A 24 10.10 0.32 -52.83
C GLU A 24 10.97 -0.93 -53.05
N LYS A 25 11.49 -1.54 -52.00
CA LYS A 25 12.32 -2.76 -52.02
C LYS A 25 11.77 -3.81 -51.07
N GLU A 26 12.01 -5.09 -51.36
CA GLU A 26 11.66 -6.17 -50.44
C GLU A 26 12.46 -6.04 -49.14
N LYS A 27 11.77 -6.17 -48.00
CA LYS A 27 12.37 -6.00 -46.68
C LYS A 27 13.56 -6.96 -46.47
N ASN A 28 14.76 -6.42 -46.29
CA ASN A 28 15.97 -7.21 -46.10
C ASN A 28 16.87 -6.61 -45.00
N MET A 29 16.80 -7.20 -43.80
CA MET A 29 17.53 -6.71 -42.63
C MET A 29 19.04 -6.89 -42.72
N ILE A 30 19.51 -7.95 -43.40
CA ILE A 30 20.95 -8.23 -43.55
C ILE A 30 21.56 -7.16 -44.46
N HIS A 31 20.90 -6.90 -45.58
CA HIS A 31 21.40 -5.93 -46.54
C HIS A 31 21.29 -4.49 -46.03
N ALA A 32 20.19 -4.14 -45.35
CA ALA A 32 20.07 -2.85 -44.67
C ALA A 32 21.18 -2.63 -43.63
N LYS A 33 21.57 -3.68 -42.89
CA LYS A 33 22.68 -3.63 -41.95
C LYS A 33 24.02 -3.35 -42.64
N GLU A 34 24.31 -4.02 -43.76
CA GLU A 34 25.54 -3.84 -44.54
C GLU A 34 25.67 -2.40 -45.06
N LEU A 35 24.57 -1.86 -45.61
CA LEU A 35 24.52 -0.48 -46.10
C LEU A 35 24.74 0.54 -44.97
N LEU A 36 24.11 0.32 -43.79
CA LEU A 36 24.36 1.15 -42.60
C LEU A 36 25.81 1.07 -42.12
N GLN A 37 26.42 -0.11 -42.19
CA GLN A 37 27.82 -0.32 -41.81
C GLN A 37 28.76 0.46 -42.74
N GLN A 38 28.55 0.37 -44.05
CA GLN A 38 29.33 1.13 -45.04
C GLN A 38 29.15 2.65 -44.88
N SER A 39 27.90 3.10 -44.70
CA SER A 39 27.59 4.51 -44.43
C SER A 39 28.25 5.02 -43.13
N SER A 40 28.27 4.20 -42.07
CA SER A 40 28.96 4.49 -40.82
C SER A 40 30.48 4.63 -41.01
N GLU A 41 31.08 3.76 -41.83
CA GLU A 41 32.52 3.75 -42.14
C GLU A 41 32.94 4.97 -42.98
N LEU A 42 32.04 5.50 -43.82
CA LEU A 42 32.24 6.76 -44.55
C LEU A 42 32.08 8.02 -43.69
N GLY A 43 31.64 7.88 -42.45
CA GLY A 43 31.61 8.98 -41.48
C GLY A 43 30.23 9.47 -41.07
N LEU A 44 29.15 8.83 -41.51
CA LEU A 44 27.79 9.27 -41.14
C LEU A 44 27.41 8.80 -39.73
N SER A 45 27.46 9.72 -38.76
CA SER A 45 27.11 9.43 -37.36
C SER A 45 25.68 8.94 -37.17
N LYS A 46 24.73 9.37 -38.02
CA LYS A 46 23.35 8.87 -37.99
C LYS A 46 23.29 7.36 -38.22
N SER A 47 24.07 6.85 -39.17
CA SER A 47 24.17 5.41 -39.48
C SER A 47 24.79 4.64 -38.32
N SER A 48 25.88 5.16 -37.75
CA SER A 48 26.52 4.60 -36.56
C SER A 48 25.55 4.50 -35.39
N ASN A 49 24.79 5.56 -35.12
CA ASN A 49 23.80 5.60 -34.04
C ASN A 49 22.63 4.65 -34.28
N LEU A 50 22.09 4.61 -35.51
CA LEU A 50 20.97 3.75 -35.85
C LEU A 50 21.35 2.27 -35.75
N LEU A 51 22.51 1.91 -36.28
CA LEU A 51 23.03 0.55 -36.20
C LEU A 51 23.36 0.14 -34.75
N GLY A 52 23.90 1.07 -33.96
CA GLY A 52 24.09 0.87 -32.53
C GLY A 52 22.77 0.60 -31.81
N ASP A 53 21.72 1.37 -32.12
CA ASP A 53 20.37 1.17 -31.59
C ASP A 53 19.79 -0.20 -31.96
N TRP A 54 20.05 -0.70 -33.17
CA TRP A 54 19.61 -2.03 -33.60
C TRP A 54 20.24 -3.14 -32.75
N TYR A 55 21.54 -3.01 -32.45
CA TYR A 55 22.20 -3.94 -31.55
C TYR A 55 21.67 -3.84 -30.11
N ILE A 56 21.55 -2.63 -29.53
CA ILE A 56 20.98 -2.46 -28.17
C ILE A 56 19.59 -3.09 -28.06
N LYS A 57 18.74 -2.89 -29.08
CA LYS A 57 17.36 -3.41 -29.14
C LYS A 57 17.29 -4.88 -29.57
N LYS A 58 18.43 -5.52 -29.87
CA LYS A 58 18.52 -6.91 -30.34
C LYS A 58 17.68 -7.18 -31.59
N ILE A 59 17.56 -6.18 -32.47
CA ILE A 59 16.87 -6.31 -33.77
C ILE A 59 17.68 -7.23 -34.69
N ILE A 60 19.01 -7.20 -34.56
CA ILE A 60 19.96 -8.02 -35.32
C ILE A 60 20.75 -8.96 -34.38
N PRO A 61 21.18 -10.14 -34.85
CA PRO A 61 21.98 -11.08 -34.05
C PRO A 61 23.43 -10.59 -33.85
N GLY A 62 24.04 -10.90 -32.69
CA GLY A 62 25.44 -10.59 -32.38
C GLY A 62 25.73 -10.28 -30.91
N ASP A 63 27.00 -9.96 -30.59
CA ASP A 63 27.44 -9.51 -29.25
C ASP A 63 27.03 -8.03 -29.04
N ASN A 64 25.72 -7.87 -28.89
CA ASN A 64 24.95 -6.64 -29.09
C ASN A 64 25.54 -5.40 -28.40
N TYR A 65 25.91 -5.49 -27.13
CA TYR A 65 26.31 -4.28 -26.39
C TYR A 65 27.72 -3.79 -26.71
N LYS A 66 28.66 -4.69 -27.05
CA LYS A 66 30.02 -4.29 -27.42
C LYS A 66 30.06 -3.63 -28.79
N GLU A 67 29.32 -4.18 -29.75
CA GLU A 67 29.23 -3.58 -31.09
C GLU A 67 28.50 -2.24 -31.07
N ALA A 68 27.43 -2.12 -30.29
CA ALA A 68 26.77 -0.84 -30.07
C ALA A 68 27.73 0.21 -29.49
N PHE A 69 28.52 -0.15 -28.47
CA PHE A 69 29.52 0.74 -27.88
C PHE A 69 30.52 1.24 -28.94
N LYS A 70 31.10 0.34 -29.74
CA LYS A 70 32.04 0.73 -30.82
C LYS A 70 31.42 1.70 -31.82
N LEU A 71 30.17 1.44 -32.23
CA LEU A 71 29.47 2.29 -33.19
C LEU A 71 29.16 3.68 -32.61
N TYR A 72 28.74 3.76 -31.34
CA TYR A 72 28.54 5.05 -30.69
C TYR A 72 29.85 5.80 -30.46
N THR A 73 30.96 5.11 -30.16
CA THR A 73 32.30 5.72 -30.09
C THR A 73 32.70 6.30 -31.45
N ARG A 74 32.47 5.57 -32.55
CA ARG A 74 32.71 6.08 -33.90
C ARG A 74 31.86 7.32 -34.21
N GLY A 75 30.57 7.28 -33.92
CA GLY A 75 29.69 8.46 -34.09
C GLY A 75 30.15 9.67 -33.25
N TYR A 76 30.70 9.40 -32.06
CA TYR A 76 31.26 10.40 -31.16
C TYR A 76 32.54 11.05 -31.73
N GLU A 77 33.42 10.27 -32.39
CA GLU A 77 34.63 10.80 -33.06
C GLU A 77 34.29 11.81 -34.16
N PHE A 78 33.11 11.71 -34.75
CA PHE A 78 32.60 12.67 -35.74
C PHE A 78 31.82 13.85 -35.13
N GLY A 79 31.76 13.97 -33.80
CA GLY A 79 31.25 15.17 -33.12
C GLY A 79 29.73 15.32 -33.08
N ASP A 80 28.96 14.28 -33.44
CA ASP A 80 27.50 14.36 -33.48
C ASP A 80 26.85 14.33 -32.08
N MET A 81 25.98 15.31 -31.81
CA MET A 81 25.34 15.50 -30.50
C MET A 81 24.59 14.26 -29.98
N ARG A 82 23.97 13.46 -30.85
CA ARG A 82 23.25 12.24 -30.46
C ARG A 82 24.24 11.14 -30.09
N SER A 83 25.37 11.07 -30.76
CA SER A 83 26.43 10.10 -30.45
C SER A 83 26.99 10.31 -29.04
N PHE A 84 27.14 11.58 -28.60
CA PHE A 84 27.51 11.88 -27.21
C PHE A 84 26.52 11.29 -26.21
N SER A 85 25.21 11.47 -26.41
CA SER A 85 24.20 10.95 -25.47
C SER A 85 24.08 9.42 -25.51
N ARG A 86 24.30 8.80 -26.67
CA ARG A 86 24.33 7.33 -26.81
C ARG A 86 25.56 6.70 -26.18
N LEU A 87 26.73 7.30 -26.33
CA LEU A 87 27.94 6.87 -25.66
C LEU A 87 27.82 7.05 -24.13
N ALA A 88 27.25 8.18 -23.68
CA ALA A 88 26.93 8.41 -22.28
C ALA A 88 26.01 7.32 -21.71
N MET A 89 25.00 6.89 -22.47
CA MET A 89 24.11 5.78 -22.07
C MET A 89 24.87 4.47 -21.89
N CYS A 90 25.90 4.21 -22.70
CA CYS A 90 26.74 3.01 -22.54
C CYS A 90 27.50 3.03 -21.22
N TYR A 91 28.09 4.17 -20.84
CA TYR A 91 28.72 4.35 -19.53
C TYR A 91 27.69 4.34 -18.39
N GLU A 92 26.48 4.86 -18.58
CA GLU A 92 25.42 4.85 -17.56
C GLU A 92 24.93 3.43 -17.27
N LYS A 93 24.68 2.64 -18.31
CA LYS A 93 24.07 1.29 -18.20
C LYS A 93 25.09 0.16 -18.14
N GLY A 94 26.35 0.43 -18.48
CA GLY A 94 27.37 -0.60 -18.65
C GLY A 94 27.20 -1.42 -19.94
N TYR A 95 26.68 -0.82 -21.01
CA TYR A 95 26.53 -1.51 -22.29
C TYR A 95 27.86 -1.56 -23.03
N GLY A 96 28.46 -2.75 -23.11
CA GLY A 96 29.71 -2.98 -23.83
C GLY A 96 30.96 -2.49 -23.11
N ILE A 97 30.80 -1.76 -22.01
CA ILE A 97 31.87 -1.18 -21.20
C ILE A 97 31.51 -1.21 -19.71
N LYS A 98 32.50 -1.12 -18.82
CA LYS A 98 32.26 -0.98 -17.37
C LYS A 98 31.50 0.32 -17.09
N LYS A 99 30.48 0.24 -16.23
CA LYS A 99 29.67 1.39 -15.80
C LYS A 99 30.54 2.48 -15.18
N ASP A 100 30.35 3.72 -15.62
CA ASP A 100 31.03 4.92 -15.14
C ASP A 100 30.07 6.12 -15.19
N ILE A 101 29.42 6.41 -14.05
CA ILE A 101 28.43 7.49 -13.97
C ILE A 101 29.05 8.88 -14.14
N PRO A 102 30.18 9.22 -13.49
CA PRO A 102 30.87 10.50 -13.74
C PRO A 102 31.18 10.72 -15.22
N LYS A 103 31.68 9.70 -15.93
CA LYS A 103 31.95 9.82 -17.37
C LYS A 103 30.67 9.97 -18.20
N ALA A 104 29.61 9.26 -17.85
CA ALA A 104 28.30 9.42 -18.48
C ALA A 104 27.76 10.85 -18.32
N LEU A 105 27.86 11.43 -17.13
CA LEU A 105 27.43 12.81 -16.86
C LEU A 105 28.22 13.81 -17.70
N GLU A 106 29.55 13.70 -17.76
CA GLU A 106 30.40 14.56 -18.60
C GLU A 106 29.97 14.52 -20.08
N LEU A 107 29.72 13.32 -20.62
CA LEU A 107 29.30 13.14 -22.01
C LEU A 107 27.87 13.66 -22.26
N TYR A 108 26.94 13.47 -21.31
CA TYR A 108 25.61 14.06 -21.43
C TYR A 108 25.65 15.58 -21.37
N GLU A 109 26.46 16.18 -20.50
CA GLU A 109 26.61 17.64 -20.41
C GLU A 109 27.13 18.21 -21.74
N LYS A 110 28.16 17.60 -22.33
CA LYS A 110 28.64 17.94 -23.69
C LYS A 110 27.55 17.81 -24.75
N SER A 111 26.72 16.77 -24.66
CA SER A 111 25.57 16.60 -25.56
C SER A 111 24.58 17.77 -25.44
N VAL A 112 24.30 18.25 -24.22
CA VAL A 112 23.44 19.41 -23.97
C VAL A 112 24.06 20.70 -24.53
N GLU A 113 25.37 20.89 -24.39
CA GLU A 113 26.11 22.03 -24.94
C GLU A 113 26.00 22.09 -26.47
N LEU A 114 26.02 20.92 -27.13
CA LEU A 114 25.81 20.79 -28.57
C LEU A 114 24.33 20.90 -29.00
N GLY A 115 23.42 21.19 -28.07
CA GLY A 115 22.00 21.43 -28.36
C GLY A 115 21.07 20.23 -28.18
N ASN A 116 21.57 19.07 -27.74
CA ASN A 116 20.71 17.91 -27.49
C ASN A 116 19.89 18.08 -26.20
N LYS A 117 18.61 18.42 -26.34
CA LYS A 117 17.70 18.63 -25.20
C LYS A 117 17.38 17.34 -24.43
N ASP A 118 17.38 16.18 -25.08
CA ASP A 118 17.03 14.88 -24.48
C ASP A 118 18.07 14.45 -23.41
N ALA A 119 19.30 14.94 -23.52
CA ALA A 119 20.36 14.68 -22.56
C ALA A 119 20.06 15.28 -21.18
N CYS A 120 19.33 16.41 -21.09
CA CYS A 120 18.90 17.00 -19.82
C CYS A 120 18.08 16.01 -18.98
N PHE A 121 17.14 15.30 -19.62
CA PHE A 121 16.30 14.31 -18.95
C PHE A 121 17.15 13.17 -18.37
N SER A 122 18.14 12.71 -19.13
CA SER A 122 19.04 11.63 -18.72
C SER A 122 19.87 12.02 -17.49
N ILE A 123 20.43 13.23 -17.48
CA ILE A 123 21.19 13.76 -16.33
C ILE A 123 20.28 13.89 -15.11
N ALA A 124 19.08 14.48 -15.28
CA ALA A 124 18.13 14.66 -14.18
C ALA A 124 17.74 13.32 -13.55
N ARG A 125 17.49 12.29 -14.36
CA ARG A 125 17.16 10.94 -13.90
C ARG A 125 18.30 10.30 -13.10
N ILE A 126 19.56 10.51 -13.50
CA ILE A 126 20.73 10.01 -12.77
C ILE A 126 20.76 10.59 -11.34
N TYR A 127 20.60 11.91 -11.21
CA TYR A 127 20.55 12.58 -9.91
C TYR A 127 19.31 12.21 -9.09
N GLU A 128 18.16 12.03 -9.72
CA GLU A 128 16.92 11.65 -9.03
C GLU A 128 16.97 10.25 -8.43
N LYS A 129 17.60 9.28 -9.12
CA LYS A 129 17.69 7.90 -8.65
C LYS A 129 18.85 7.66 -7.69
N GLY A 130 19.97 8.38 -7.85
CA GLY A 130 21.17 8.15 -7.06
C GLY A 130 21.77 6.74 -7.25
N GLU A 131 21.67 6.16 -8.44
CA GLU A 131 22.30 4.86 -8.72
C GLU A 131 23.83 5.06 -8.90
N ASN A 132 24.64 4.58 -7.95
CA ASN A 132 26.11 4.71 -7.92
C ASN A 132 26.68 6.13 -7.71
N ILE A 133 25.81 7.12 -7.51
CA ILE A 133 26.15 8.44 -6.96
C ILE A 133 25.14 8.77 -5.85
N LYS A 134 25.43 9.74 -4.97
CA LYS A 134 24.44 10.17 -3.99
C LYS A 134 23.24 10.81 -4.68
N MET A 135 22.03 10.37 -4.32
CA MET A 135 20.78 10.99 -4.78
C MET A 135 20.77 12.50 -4.45
N ASP A 136 20.40 13.32 -5.44
CA ASP A 136 20.34 14.77 -5.32
C ASP A 136 19.13 15.31 -6.10
N LEU A 137 17.99 15.41 -5.42
CA LEU A 137 16.76 15.89 -6.02
C LEU A 137 16.85 17.34 -6.48
N SER A 138 17.64 18.18 -5.79
CA SER A 138 17.82 19.59 -6.14
C SER A 138 18.53 19.72 -7.49
N LYS A 139 19.58 18.93 -7.72
CA LYS A 139 20.24 18.85 -9.04
C LYS A 139 19.33 18.26 -10.10
N ALA A 140 18.56 17.22 -9.79
CA ALA A 140 17.60 16.65 -10.73
C ALA A 140 16.58 17.71 -11.20
N ILE A 141 16.01 18.49 -10.28
CA ILE A 141 15.08 19.57 -10.61
C ILE A 141 15.75 20.67 -11.44
N LEU A 142 17.01 21.02 -11.15
CA LEU A 142 17.74 21.99 -11.94
C LEU A 142 17.88 21.54 -13.40
N TRP A 143 18.20 20.26 -13.61
CA TRP A 143 18.30 19.69 -14.95
C TRP A 143 16.95 19.54 -15.66
N TYR A 144 15.89 19.17 -14.94
CA TYR A 144 14.52 19.20 -15.48
C TYR A 144 14.11 20.62 -15.90
N LYS A 145 14.44 21.65 -15.11
CA LYS A 145 14.19 23.06 -15.49
C LYS A 145 14.93 23.46 -16.77
N ARG A 146 16.22 23.12 -16.87
CA ARG A 146 17.03 23.40 -18.08
C ARG A 146 16.46 22.73 -19.33
N GLY A 147 16.01 21.47 -19.22
CA GLY A 147 15.36 20.77 -20.32
C GLY A 147 14.01 21.38 -20.70
N TYR A 148 13.19 21.74 -19.70
CA TYR A 148 11.92 22.43 -19.88
C TYR A 148 12.09 23.78 -20.62
N GLU A 149 13.08 24.59 -20.24
CA GLU A 149 13.41 25.87 -20.89
C GLU A 149 13.86 25.70 -22.36
N LYS A 150 14.38 24.52 -22.71
CA LYS A 150 14.74 24.12 -24.08
C LYS A 150 13.59 23.43 -24.83
N GLY A 151 12.38 23.37 -24.26
CA GLY A 151 11.22 22.74 -24.88
C GLY A 151 11.27 21.21 -24.92
N ASP A 152 11.93 20.57 -23.94
CA ASP A 152 11.90 19.12 -23.78
C ASP A 152 10.64 18.68 -22.99
N ALA A 153 9.79 17.87 -23.63
CA ALA A 153 8.50 17.48 -23.07
C ALA A 153 8.62 16.50 -21.88
N ASP A 154 9.65 15.65 -21.87
CA ASP A 154 9.90 14.73 -20.78
C ASP A 154 10.42 15.46 -19.54
N CYS A 155 11.35 16.40 -19.70
CA CYS A 155 11.75 17.29 -18.62
C CYS A 155 10.59 18.13 -18.09
N ALA A 156 9.75 18.68 -18.98
CA ALA A 156 8.55 19.41 -18.61
C ALA A 156 7.61 18.55 -17.74
N CYS A 157 7.34 17.32 -18.19
CA CYS A 157 6.50 16.36 -17.48
C CYS A 157 7.03 16.06 -16.07
N ASN A 158 8.32 15.80 -15.94
CA ASN A 158 8.94 15.45 -14.67
C ASN A 158 9.03 16.66 -13.72
N LEU A 159 9.34 17.85 -14.24
CA LEU A 159 9.31 19.09 -13.47
C LEU A 159 7.90 19.38 -12.92
N ALA A 160 6.88 19.27 -13.77
CA ALA A 160 5.49 19.41 -13.37
C ALA A 160 5.08 18.35 -12.33
N THR A 161 5.57 17.12 -12.47
CA THR A 161 5.35 16.06 -11.47
C THR A 161 6.01 16.39 -10.13
N CYS A 162 7.21 16.97 -10.13
CA CYS A 162 7.88 17.49 -8.93
C CYS A 162 7.03 18.58 -8.25
N TYR A 163 6.51 19.54 -9.01
CA TYR A 163 5.59 20.56 -8.49
C TYR A 163 4.28 19.96 -7.97
N TYR A 164 3.68 19.00 -8.67
CA TYR A 164 2.44 18.34 -8.26
C TYR A 164 2.59 17.59 -6.93
N LYS A 165 3.72 16.89 -6.74
CA LYS A 165 3.98 16.07 -5.54
C LYS A 165 4.72 16.81 -4.41
N GLY A 166 5.26 17.99 -4.66
CA GLY A 166 6.19 18.65 -3.74
C GLY A 166 7.51 17.89 -3.55
N LYS A 167 7.97 17.15 -4.58
CA LYS A 167 9.15 16.30 -4.49
C LYS A 167 10.41 17.12 -4.77
N GLY A 168 11.15 17.49 -3.72
CA GLY A 168 12.41 18.26 -3.82
C GLY A 168 12.24 19.75 -4.16
N ILE A 169 11.00 20.18 -4.40
CA ILE A 169 10.59 21.57 -4.61
C ILE A 169 9.27 21.79 -3.87
N GLU A 170 8.97 23.03 -3.51
CA GLU A 170 7.68 23.39 -2.92
C GLU A 170 6.52 22.96 -3.82
N GLN A 171 5.49 22.36 -3.23
CA GLN A 171 4.33 21.88 -3.97
C GLN A 171 3.58 23.06 -4.59
N ASN A 172 3.30 22.97 -5.89
CA ASN A 172 2.50 23.95 -6.60
C ASN A 172 1.69 23.26 -7.71
N ILE A 173 0.44 22.92 -7.39
CA ILE A 173 -0.43 22.15 -8.28
C ILE A 173 -0.84 22.97 -9.51
N GLU A 174 -1.07 24.28 -9.36
CA GLU A 174 -1.45 25.14 -10.48
C GLU A 174 -0.30 25.28 -11.49
N LYS A 175 0.93 25.51 -11.01
CA LYS A 175 2.11 25.51 -11.88
C LYS A 175 2.34 24.16 -12.55
N ALA A 176 2.12 23.05 -11.84
CA ALA A 176 2.17 21.72 -12.45
C ALA A 176 1.15 21.57 -13.58
N LYS A 177 -0.09 22.00 -13.35
CA LYS A 177 -1.18 21.98 -14.33
C LYS A 177 -0.84 22.82 -15.55
N GLU A 178 -0.34 24.04 -15.38
CA GLU A 178 0.10 24.93 -16.47
C GLU A 178 1.15 24.25 -17.36
N ILE A 179 2.20 23.69 -16.75
CA ILE A 179 3.26 23.00 -17.49
C ILE A 179 2.71 21.76 -18.20
N PHE A 180 1.87 20.96 -17.53
CA PHE A 180 1.25 19.80 -18.17
C PHE A 180 0.37 20.19 -19.36
N LEU A 181 -0.41 21.27 -19.27
CA LEU A 181 -1.23 21.79 -20.37
C LEU A 181 -0.35 22.20 -21.55
N ALA A 182 0.70 23.00 -21.31
CA ALA A 182 1.59 23.50 -22.34
C ALA A 182 2.31 22.39 -23.14
N PHE A 183 2.56 21.24 -22.52
CA PHE A 183 3.25 20.10 -23.13
C PHE A 183 2.36 18.88 -23.37
N SER A 184 1.03 19.05 -23.31
CA SER A 184 0.07 17.95 -23.41
C SER A 184 0.01 17.31 -24.80
N GLU A 185 0.20 18.08 -25.88
CA GLU A 185 0.18 17.56 -27.26
C GLU A 185 1.40 16.68 -27.58
N TYR A 186 2.52 16.89 -26.88
CA TYR A 186 3.79 16.20 -27.17
C TYR A 186 4.05 14.99 -26.28
N ASN A 187 3.25 14.78 -25.23
CA ASN A 187 3.53 13.76 -24.24
C ASN A 187 2.24 13.21 -23.61
N THR A 188 1.99 11.92 -23.85
CA THR A 188 0.81 11.19 -23.33
C THR A 188 0.75 11.15 -21.81
N GLN A 189 1.91 11.15 -21.14
CA GLN A 189 1.97 11.18 -19.68
C GLN A 189 1.47 12.52 -19.12
N ASN A 190 1.68 13.64 -19.81
CA ASN A 190 1.10 14.94 -19.45
C ASN A 190 -0.42 14.92 -19.56
N GLN A 191 -0.97 14.38 -20.66
CA GLN A 191 -2.42 14.20 -20.83
C GLN A 191 -3.02 13.38 -19.68
N ARG A 192 -2.39 12.24 -19.34
CA ARG A 192 -2.81 11.42 -18.20
C ARG A 192 -2.78 12.21 -16.88
N ASN A 193 -1.70 12.95 -16.63
CA ASN A 193 -1.55 13.71 -15.39
C ASN A 193 -2.60 14.83 -15.29
N LEU A 194 -2.96 15.48 -16.40
CA LEU A 194 -4.08 16.44 -16.44
C LEU A 194 -5.40 15.77 -16.09
N GLY A 195 -5.68 14.61 -16.69
CA GLY A 195 -6.86 13.82 -16.34
C GLY A 195 -6.94 13.53 -14.84
N VAL A 196 -5.80 13.17 -14.21
CA VAL A 196 -5.73 12.95 -12.76
C VAL A 196 -5.98 14.24 -11.96
N ILE A 197 -5.44 15.37 -12.39
CA ILE A 197 -5.66 16.67 -11.73
C ILE A 197 -7.14 17.05 -11.77
N PHE A 198 -7.77 16.97 -12.94
CA PHE A 198 -9.19 17.30 -13.07
C PHE A 198 -10.09 16.30 -12.35
N TYR A 199 -9.74 15.01 -12.36
CA TYR A 199 -10.50 13.98 -11.66
C TYR A 199 -10.49 14.15 -10.13
N LYS A 200 -9.36 14.58 -9.57
CA LYS A 200 -9.21 14.79 -8.11
C LYS A 200 -9.55 16.20 -7.64
N GLY A 201 -9.52 17.17 -8.55
CA GLY A 201 -9.52 18.59 -8.21
C GLY A 201 -8.19 19.05 -7.60
N THR A 202 -8.09 20.36 -7.39
CA THR A 202 -7.02 21.06 -6.67
C THR A 202 -7.64 21.81 -5.48
N PRO A 203 -6.85 22.28 -4.48
CA PRO A 203 -7.38 23.11 -3.41
C PRO A 203 -8.14 24.36 -3.91
N SER A 204 -7.73 24.89 -5.07
CA SER A 204 -8.28 26.08 -5.74
C SER A 204 -9.40 25.77 -6.75
N CYS A 205 -9.51 24.53 -7.24
CA CYS A 205 -10.43 24.15 -8.30
C CYS A 205 -11.08 22.80 -7.97
N LYS A 206 -12.42 22.76 -7.88
CA LYS A 206 -13.14 21.51 -7.65
C LYS A 206 -12.86 20.48 -8.75
N PRO A 207 -12.99 19.17 -8.46
CA PRO A 207 -12.96 18.14 -9.49
C PRO A 207 -13.88 18.50 -10.67
N ASN A 208 -13.39 18.27 -11.88
CA ASN A 208 -14.15 18.43 -13.12
C ASN A 208 -14.08 17.11 -13.89
N GLU A 209 -15.20 16.39 -13.89
CA GLU A 209 -15.28 15.06 -14.51
C GLU A 209 -15.23 15.14 -16.04
N GLU A 210 -15.84 16.16 -16.66
CA GLU A 210 -15.84 16.34 -18.11
C GLU A 210 -14.41 16.56 -18.65
N GLU A 211 -13.65 17.44 -18.01
CA GLU A 211 -12.24 17.67 -18.33
C GLU A 211 -11.40 16.41 -18.06
N ALA A 212 -11.67 15.69 -16.96
CA ALA A 212 -10.98 14.45 -16.67
C ALA A 212 -11.19 13.41 -17.79
N ILE A 213 -12.45 13.24 -18.23
CA ILE A 213 -12.80 12.35 -19.35
C ILE A 213 -12.10 12.79 -20.62
N TYR A 214 -12.09 14.08 -20.95
CA TYR A 214 -11.43 14.62 -22.13
C TYR A 214 -9.93 14.25 -22.16
N TRP A 215 -9.20 14.58 -21.10
CA TRP A 215 -7.75 14.35 -21.03
C TRP A 215 -7.39 12.86 -20.95
N PHE A 216 -8.15 12.07 -20.19
CA PHE A 216 -7.95 10.63 -20.19
C PHE A 216 -8.28 10.00 -21.54
N THR A 217 -9.27 10.49 -22.28
CA THR A 217 -9.61 9.98 -23.62
C THR A 217 -8.49 10.28 -24.61
N LYS A 218 -7.93 11.49 -24.60
CA LYS A 218 -6.73 11.81 -25.40
C LYS A 218 -5.57 10.87 -25.09
N ALA A 219 -5.27 10.67 -23.80
CA ALA A 219 -4.19 9.77 -23.39
C ALA A 219 -4.45 8.30 -23.78
N ALA A 220 -5.70 7.84 -23.61
CA ALA A 220 -6.12 6.50 -23.95
C ALA A 220 -6.06 6.22 -25.46
N ASN A 221 -6.42 7.20 -26.31
CA ASN A 221 -6.30 7.08 -27.77
C ASN A 221 -4.83 6.96 -28.21
N ASN A 222 -3.90 7.49 -27.42
CA ASN A 222 -2.46 7.31 -27.59
C ASN A 222 -1.92 6.00 -26.95
N GLY A 223 -2.81 5.10 -26.52
CA GLY A 223 -2.45 3.79 -25.95
C GLY A 223 -2.18 3.79 -24.43
N ASP A 224 -2.44 4.89 -23.71
CA ASP A 224 -2.22 4.89 -22.25
C ASP A 224 -3.26 4.06 -21.51
N ILE A 225 -2.83 2.87 -21.11
CA ILE A 225 -3.61 1.86 -20.39
C ILE A 225 -4.14 2.40 -19.06
N THR A 226 -3.37 3.26 -18.39
CA THR A 226 -3.78 3.82 -17.09
C THR A 226 -4.98 4.74 -17.24
N SER A 227 -5.01 5.56 -18.30
CA SER A 227 -6.12 6.44 -18.64
C SER A 227 -7.35 5.65 -19.07
N MET A 228 -7.19 4.56 -19.84
CA MET A 228 -8.29 3.64 -20.14
C MET A 228 -8.90 3.05 -18.86
N LEU A 229 -8.08 2.66 -17.88
CA LEU A 229 -8.55 2.19 -16.57
C LEU A 229 -9.27 3.29 -15.77
N HIS A 230 -8.82 4.54 -15.86
CA HIS A 230 -9.51 5.66 -15.23
C HIS A 230 -10.87 5.93 -15.89
N LEU A 231 -10.94 5.93 -17.23
CA LEU A 231 -12.20 6.04 -17.97
C LEU A 231 -13.15 4.91 -17.61
N GLY A 232 -12.67 3.67 -17.56
CA GLY A 232 -13.47 2.53 -17.11
C GLY A 232 -14.05 2.73 -15.70
N LYS A 233 -13.31 3.37 -14.78
CA LYS A 233 -13.79 3.67 -13.43
C LYS A 233 -14.81 4.81 -13.40
N ILE A 234 -14.58 5.87 -14.18
CA ILE A 234 -15.51 7.01 -14.28
C ILE A 234 -16.83 6.51 -14.88
N TYR A 235 -16.76 5.84 -16.04
CA TYR A 235 -17.93 5.30 -16.71
C TYR A 235 -18.62 4.19 -15.94
N LYS A 236 -17.97 3.49 -15.00
CA LYS A 236 -18.64 2.47 -14.17
C LYS A 236 -19.93 3.01 -13.52
N ASN A 237 -19.92 4.28 -13.12
CA ASN A 237 -21.06 4.93 -12.49
C ASN A 237 -21.99 5.63 -13.49
N LEU A 238 -21.48 6.05 -14.66
CA LEU A 238 -22.22 6.82 -15.67
C LEU A 238 -22.86 5.93 -16.76
N ASP A 239 -22.07 5.00 -17.29
CA ASP A 239 -22.38 4.19 -18.47
C ASP A 239 -21.56 2.88 -18.41
N LYS A 240 -22.23 1.80 -18.00
CA LYS A 240 -21.58 0.49 -17.79
C LYS A 240 -21.02 -0.09 -19.09
N GLU A 241 -21.64 0.18 -20.23
CA GLU A 241 -21.18 -0.35 -21.53
C GLU A 241 -19.89 0.33 -21.95
N LYS A 242 -19.81 1.66 -21.84
CA LYS A 242 -18.57 2.40 -22.08
C LYS A 242 -17.46 1.98 -21.13
N ALA A 243 -17.80 1.74 -19.85
CA ALA A 243 -16.83 1.25 -18.88
C ALA A 243 -16.21 -0.08 -19.32
N MET A 244 -17.05 -1.01 -19.77
CA MET A 244 -16.62 -2.31 -20.28
C MET A 244 -15.78 -2.19 -21.55
N GLU A 245 -16.13 -1.30 -22.47
CA GLU A 245 -15.35 -1.07 -23.69
C GLU A 245 -13.92 -0.62 -23.36
N TRP A 246 -13.77 0.33 -22.42
CA TRP A 246 -12.46 0.81 -21.99
C TRP A 246 -11.65 -0.26 -21.25
N TYR A 247 -12.28 -1.03 -20.36
CA TYR A 247 -11.58 -2.13 -19.69
C TYR A 247 -11.15 -3.22 -20.67
N ARG A 248 -11.97 -3.53 -21.69
CA ARG A 248 -11.63 -4.48 -22.75
C ARG A 248 -10.44 -4.00 -23.58
N LYS A 249 -10.46 -2.74 -24.04
CA LYS A 249 -9.35 -2.09 -24.78
C LYS A 249 -8.04 -2.13 -23.97
N ALA A 250 -8.10 -1.83 -22.67
CA ALA A 250 -6.95 -1.90 -21.79
C ALA A 250 -6.47 -3.34 -21.54
N GLY A 251 -7.40 -4.29 -21.44
CA GLY A 251 -7.10 -5.71 -21.27
C GLY A 251 -6.43 -6.32 -22.50
N SER A 252 -6.83 -5.94 -23.71
CA SER A 252 -6.23 -6.44 -24.96
C SER A 252 -4.77 -6.02 -25.17
N LEU A 253 -4.30 -5.02 -24.43
CA LEU A 253 -2.89 -4.61 -24.37
C LEU A 253 -2.08 -5.44 -23.34
N ASP A 254 -2.52 -6.66 -23.06
CA ASP A 254 -1.96 -7.63 -22.10
C ASP A 254 -1.76 -7.06 -20.67
N HIS A 255 -2.61 -6.10 -20.28
CA HIS A 255 -2.51 -5.49 -18.96
C HIS A 255 -3.36 -6.21 -17.93
N LYS A 256 -2.70 -6.97 -17.07
CA LYS A 256 -3.33 -7.83 -16.06
C LYS A 256 -4.39 -7.17 -15.18
N LYS A 257 -4.19 -5.92 -14.74
CA LYS A 257 -5.19 -5.21 -13.89
C LYS A 257 -6.43 -4.79 -14.68
N ALA A 258 -6.28 -4.56 -15.98
CA ALA A 258 -7.39 -4.22 -16.87
C ALA A 258 -8.19 -5.46 -17.23
N ALA A 259 -7.52 -6.56 -17.59
CA ALA A 259 -8.13 -7.87 -17.77
C ALA A 259 -8.95 -8.28 -16.54
N TYR A 260 -8.40 -8.10 -15.32
CA TYR A 260 -9.12 -8.31 -14.07
C TYR A 260 -10.36 -7.42 -13.95
N SER A 261 -10.21 -6.10 -14.17
CA SER A 261 -11.33 -5.16 -14.07
C SER A 261 -12.44 -5.54 -15.03
N TYR A 262 -12.11 -5.87 -16.29
CA TYR A 262 -13.09 -6.31 -17.28
C TYR A 262 -13.81 -7.58 -16.86
N ALA A 263 -13.04 -8.64 -16.52
CA ALA A 263 -13.58 -9.92 -16.06
C ALA A 263 -14.51 -9.75 -14.85
N PHE A 264 -14.09 -8.95 -13.86
CA PHE A 264 -14.86 -8.70 -12.65
C PHE A 264 -16.18 -7.99 -12.95
N HIS A 265 -16.22 -7.05 -13.91
CA HIS A 265 -17.48 -6.40 -14.30
C HIS A 265 -18.43 -7.36 -15.00
N LEU A 266 -17.93 -8.20 -15.93
CA LEU A 266 -18.74 -9.24 -16.58
C LEU A 266 -19.36 -10.20 -15.55
N TYR A 267 -18.58 -10.59 -14.54
CA TYR A 267 -19.05 -11.43 -13.44
C TYR A 267 -20.08 -10.72 -12.55
N GLN A 268 -19.75 -9.53 -12.05
CA GLN A 268 -20.57 -8.77 -11.12
C GLN A 268 -21.97 -8.47 -11.68
N TYR A 269 -22.04 -8.14 -12.98
CA TYR A 269 -23.30 -7.83 -13.66
C TYR A 269 -23.93 -9.04 -14.36
N LYS A 270 -23.36 -10.23 -14.20
CA LYS A 270 -23.87 -11.50 -14.77
C LYS A 270 -24.11 -11.42 -16.29
N ILE A 271 -23.19 -10.78 -17.00
CA ILE A 271 -23.31 -10.52 -18.45
C ILE A 271 -22.88 -11.77 -19.22
N ASP A 272 -21.62 -12.17 -19.08
CA ASP A 272 -21.07 -13.38 -19.68
C ASP A 272 -20.03 -14.00 -18.74
N TRP A 273 -20.39 -15.12 -18.12
CA TRP A 273 -19.49 -15.85 -17.22
C TRP A 273 -18.36 -16.57 -17.96
N ASN A 274 -18.58 -17.04 -19.18
CA ASN A 274 -17.55 -17.72 -19.96
C ASN A 274 -16.46 -16.73 -20.39
N GLU A 275 -16.87 -15.55 -20.86
CA GLU A 275 -15.93 -14.48 -21.17
C GLU A 275 -15.24 -13.97 -19.91
N SER A 276 -15.98 -13.75 -18.82
CA SER A 276 -15.39 -13.38 -17.53
C SER A 276 -14.30 -14.36 -17.09
N PHE A 277 -14.57 -15.67 -17.17
CA PHE A 277 -13.61 -16.71 -16.83
C PHE A 277 -12.34 -16.64 -17.68
N LYS A 278 -12.46 -16.46 -19.01
CA LYS A 278 -11.30 -16.35 -19.92
C LYS A 278 -10.38 -15.18 -19.52
N TRP A 279 -10.96 -14.01 -19.29
CA TRP A 279 -10.21 -12.82 -18.92
C TRP A 279 -9.64 -12.89 -17.49
N MET A 280 -10.39 -13.49 -16.55
CA MET A 280 -9.90 -13.73 -15.19
C MET A 280 -8.69 -14.67 -15.20
N LYS A 281 -8.75 -15.74 -16.01
CA LYS A 281 -7.66 -16.69 -16.21
C LYS A 281 -6.40 -16.00 -16.76
N CYS A 282 -6.54 -15.23 -17.84
CA CYS A 282 -5.44 -14.45 -18.40
C CYS A 282 -4.80 -13.51 -17.36
N SER A 283 -5.61 -12.82 -16.56
CA SER A 283 -5.11 -11.93 -15.50
C SER A 283 -4.35 -12.68 -14.39
N ALA A 284 -4.87 -13.84 -13.97
CA ALA A 284 -4.26 -14.67 -12.94
C ALA A 284 -2.92 -15.28 -13.39
N GLU A 285 -2.84 -15.77 -14.62
CA GLU A 285 -1.63 -16.30 -15.26
C GLU A 285 -0.55 -15.21 -15.39
N ASN A 286 -0.97 -13.97 -15.64
CA ASN A 286 -0.11 -12.78 -15.58
C ASN A 286 0.23 -12.30 -14.15
N LYS A 287 0.03 -13.15 -13.13
CA LYS A 287 0.38 -12.89 -11.72
C LYS A 287 -0.35 -11.68 -11.14
N HIS A 288 -1.64 -11.51 -11.47
CA HIS A 288 -2.51 -10.58 -10.73
C HIS A 288 -3.14 -11.30 -9.53
N VAL A 289 -2.65 -11.01 -8.33
CA VAL A 289 -3.00 -11.75 -7.11
C VAL A 289 -4.51 -11.80 -6.82
N PRO A 290 -5.28 -10.69 -6.90
CA PRO A 290 -6.73 -10.77 -6.74
C PRO A 290 -7.43 -11.64 -7.80
N ALA A 291 -6.88 -11.70 -9.03
CA ALA A 291 -7.42 -12.57 -10.07
C ALA A 291 -7.13 -14.04 -9.80
N GLN A 292 -5.98 -14.39 -9.22
CA GLN A 292 -5.66 -15.76 -8.83
C GLN A 292 -6.67 -16.28 -7.80
N PHE A 293 -6.97 -15.48 -6.78
CA PHE A 293 -7.99 -15.83 -5.79
C PHE A 293 -9.38 -16.00 -6.43
N LEU A 294 -9.82 -15.02 -7.24
CA LEU A 294 -11.13 -15.08 -7.88
C LEU A 294 -11.25 -16.22 -8.89
N LEU A 295 -10.18 -16.55 -9.60
CA LEU A 295 -10.14 -17.73 -10.47
C LEU A 295 -10.29 -19.03 -9.67
N GLY A 296 -9.69 -19.09 -8.47
CA GLY A 296 -9.92 -20.19 -7.52
C GLY A 296 -11.41 -20.32 -7.15
N LEU A 297 -12.09 -19.21 -6.89
CA LEU A 297 -13.54 -19.19 -6.66
C LEU A 297 -14.34 -19.60 -7.90
N PHE A 298 -13.92 -19.19 -9.10
CA PHE A 298 -14.61 -19.56 -10.34
C PHE A 298 -14.55 -21.06 -10.57
N TYR A 299 -13.40 -21.69 -10.38
CA TYR A 299 -13.28 -23.14 -10.45
C TYR A 299 -14.04 -23.85 -9.33
N LYS A 300 -14.03 -23.31 -8.11
CA LYS A 300 -14.76 -23.89 -6.97
C LYS A 300 -16.28 -23.89 -7.20
N CYS A 301 -16.81 -22.81 -7.77
CA CYS A 301 -18.25 -22.59 -7.93
C CYS A 301 -18.77 -22.92 -9.34
N GLY A 302 -17.90 -23.21 -10.29
CA GLY A 302 -18.27 -23.47 -11.69
C GLY A 302 -18.71 -22.22 -12.46
N ILE A 303 -18.10 -21.05 -12.18
CA ILE A 303 -18.46 -19.79 -12.86
C ILE A 303 -17.72 -19.73 -14.20
N GLY A 304 -18.46 -19.89 -15.30
CA GLY A 304 -17.90 -19.86 -16.66
C GLY A 304 -16.98 -21.05 -17.00
N THR A 305 -17.00 -22.09 -16.16
CA THR A 305 -16.18 -23.29 -16.27
C THR A 305 -16.84 -24.43 -15.49
N PRO A 306 -16.61 -25.71 -15.83
CA PRO A 306 -17.02 -26.82 -14.96
C PRO A 306 -16.36 -26.70 -13.57
N VAL A 307 -17.06 -27.17 -12.54
CA VAL A 307 -16.50 -27.24 -11.17
C VAL A 307 -15.21 -28.09 -11.18
N ALA A 308 -14.12 -27.52 -10.69
CA ALA A 308 -12.80 -28.15 -10.68
C ALA A 308 -12.06 -27.80 -9.37
N HIS A 309 -12.28 -28.61 -8.35
CA HIS A 309 -11.76 -28.37 -7.00
C HIS A 309 -10.23 -28.49 -6.91
N ASP A 310 -9.61 -29.32 -7.74
CA ASP A 310 -8.15 -29.43 -7.91
C ASP A 310 -7.53 -28.11 -8.39
N LYS A 311 -8.12 -27.50 -9.41
CA LYS A 311 -7.69 -26.20 -9.95
C LYS A 311 -7.98 -25.08 -8.97
N ALA A 312 -9.12 -25.12 -8.28
CA ALA A 312 -9.45 -24.16 -7.24
C ALA A 312 -8.40 -24.18 -6.12
N PHE A 313 -8.06 -25.37 -5.61
CA PHE A 313 -7.03 -25.55 -4.59
C PHE A 313 -5.66 -25.05 -5.06
N TYR A 314 -5.27 -25.38 -6.30
CA TYR A 314 -4.03 -24.86 -6.91
C TYR A 314 -3.98 -23.32 -6.87
N TRP A 315 -5.02 -22.64 -7.40
CA TRP A 315 -5.04 -21.18 -7.47
C TRP A 315 -5.12 -20.49 -6.10
N PHE A 316 -5.81 -21.10 -5.13
CA PHE A 316 -5.79 -20.58 -3.75
C PHE A 316 -4.39 -20.66 -3.13
N ASN A 317 -3.64 -21.76 -3.34
CA ASN A 317 -2.26 -21.87 -2.85
C ASN A 317 -1.37 -20.81 -3.49
N ILE A 318 -1.44 -20.63 -4.82
CA ILE A 318 -0.67 -19.59 -5.52
C ILE A 318 -1.02 -18.19 -4.97
N ALA A 319 -2.31 -17.90 -4.74
CA ALA A 319 -2.71 -16.61 -4.17
C ALA A 319 -2.21 -16.44 -2.72
N ALA A 320 -2.25 -17.50 -1.91
CA ALA A 320 -1.74 -17.52 -0.53
C ALA A 320 -0.22 -17.31 -0.46
N GLU A 321 0.55 -17.91 -1.36
CA GLU A 321 2.00 -17.70 -1.48
C GLU A 321 2.34 -16.24 -1.82
N ASN A 322 1.46 -15.56 -2.57
CA ASN A 322 1.56 -14.13 -2.87
C ASN A 322 0.94 -13.23 -1.78
N GLY A 323 0.64 -13.77 -0.60
CA GLY A 323 0.15 -13.02 0.57
C GLY A 323 -1.33 -12.66 0.53
N TYR A 324 -2.15 -13.31 -0.32
CA TYR A 324 -3.59 -13.05 -0.37
C TYR A 324 -4.33 -13.82 0.73
N GLU A 325 -4.52 -13.16 1.87
CA GLU A 325 -5.00 -13.74 3.12
C GLU A 325 -6.38 -14.41 3.01
N GLN A 326 -7.27 -13.91 2.13
CA GLN A 326 -8.58 -14.53 1.90
C GLN A 326 -8.48 -15.99 1.44
N SER A 327 -7.35 -16.40 0.86
CA SER A 327 -7.14 -17.77 0.40
C SER A 327 -6.97 -18.77 1.53
N TYR A 328 -6.48 -18.34 2.70
CA TYR A 328 -6.12 -19.22 3.81
C TYR A 328 -7.31 -20.05 4.31
N SER A 329 -8.46 -19.43 4.56
CA SER A 329 -9.66 -20.15 5.00
C SER A 329 -10.16 -21.14 3.95
N HIS A 330 -9.99 -20.85 2.66
CA HIS A 330 -10.34 -21.79 1.60
C HIS A 330 -9.42 -23.01 1.57
N ILE A 331 -8.11 -22.80 1.74
CA ILE A 331 -7.12 -23.88 1.82
C ILE A 331 -7.39 -24.75 3.05
N GLY A 332 -7.63 -24.15 4.22
CA GLY A 332 -7.96 -24.86 5.45
C GLY A 332 -9.20 -25.75 5.29
N ARG A 333 -10.26 -25.25 4.64
CA ARG A 333 -11.47 -26.05 4.33
C ARG A 333 -11.17 -27.25 3.42
N TYR A 334 -10.24 -27.15 2.47
CA TYR A 334 -9.86 -28.30 1.63
C TYR A 334 -9.15 -29.40 2.43
N TYR A 335 -8.27 -29.02 3.36
CA TYR A 335 -7.60 -29.96 4.28
C TYR A 335 -8.58 -30.59 5.28
N ARG A 336 -9.52 -29.79 5.81
CA ARG A 336 -10.55 -30.25 6.76
C ARG A 336 -11.53 -31.25 6.12
N ASP A 337 -12.07 -30.89 4.95
CA ASP A 337 -13.13 -31.65 4.31
C ASP A 337 -12.60 -32.87 3.52
N GLY A 338 -11.31 -32.90 3.18
CA GLY A 338 -10.68 -34.02 2.46
C GLY A 338 -11.18 -34.24 1.04
N ARG A 339 -11.65 -33.19 0.34
CA ARG A 339 -12.34 -33.31 -0.96
C ARG A 339 -11.43 -33.68 -2.14
N ILE A 340 -10.16 -33.29 -2.06
CA ILE A 340 -9.16 -33.47 -3.14
C ILE A 340 -7.87 -34.07 -2.59
N ILE A 341 -7.54 -33.68 -1.36
CA ILE A 341 -6.43 -34.18 -0.58
C ILE A 341 -6.98 -35.03 0.56
N LYS A 342 -6.17 -35.96 1.07
CA LYS A 342 -6.54 -36.72 2.26
C LYS A 342 -6.83 -35.73 3.40
N ILE A 343 -7.85 -36.05 4.21
CA ILE A 343 -8.16 -35.29 5.42
C ILE A 343 -6.89 -35.11 6.25
N ASP A 344 -6.59 -33.87 6.60
CA ASP A 344 -5.45 -33.48 7.40
C ASP A 344 -5.86 -32.28 8.27
N TYR A 345 -6.28 -32.59 9.49
CA TYR A 345 -6.77 -31.56 10.39
C TYR A 345 -5.64 -30.69 10.95
N GLU A 346 -4.40 -31.18 11.02
CA GLU A 346 -3.26 -30.37 11.48
C GLU A 346 -2.98 -29.25 10.49
N ASN A 347 -2.92 -29.57 9.20
CA ASN A 347 -2.79 -28.55 8.16
C ASN A 347 -4.03 -27.64 8.08
N ALA A 348 -5.24 -28.17 8.28
CA ALA A 348 -6.44 -27.33 8.35
C ALA A 348 -6.35 -26.27 9.47
N LEU A 349 -5.99 -26.70 10.69
CA LEU A 349 -5.80 -25.81 11.84
C LEU A 349 -4.68 -24.79 11.57
N PHE A 350 -3.55 -25.23 11.02
CA PHE A 350 -2.45 -24.32 10.65
C PHE A 350 -2.91 -23.19 9.73
N TRP A 351 -3.67 -23.50 8.67
CA TRP A 351 -4.17 -22.48 7.75
C TRP A 351 -5.24 -21.59 8.37
N PHE A 352 -6.11 -22.13 9.24
CA PHE A 352 -7.07 -21.32 9.98
C PHE A 352 -6.39 -20.40 11.00
N GLU A 353 -5.39 -20.86 11.74
CA GLU A 353 -4.61 -20.04 12.68
C GLU A 353 -3.88 -18.91 11.94
N LYS A 354 -3.30 -19.21 10.77
CA LYS A 354 -2.72 -18.19 9.89
C LYS A 354 -3.76 -17.17 9.40
N ALA A 355 -4.99 -17.59 9.14
CA ALA A 355 -6.10 -16.71 8.79
C ALA A 355 -6.62 -15.90 9.98
N ILE A 356 -6.60 -16.45 11.20
CA ILE A 356 -6.99 -15.75 12.43
C ILE A 356 -5.99 -14.62 12.75
N ALA A 357 -4.71 -14.85 12.48
CA ALA A 357 -3.65 -13.86 12.64
C ALA A 357 -3.67 -12.73 11.59
N SER A 358 -4.56 -12.78 10.60
CA SER A 358 -4.73 -11.74 9.57
C SER A 358 -5.24 -10.42 10.18
N GLN A 359 -4.81 -9.29 9.60
CA GLN A 359 -5.37 -7.97 9.92
C GLN A 359 -6.76 -7.74 9.30
N ASN A 360 -7.16 -8.58 8.34
CA ASN A 360 -8.44 -8.49 7.68
C ASN A 360 -9.55 -9.13 8.53
N ILE A 361 -10.41 -8.29 9.09
CA ILE A 361 -11.52 -8.68 9.98
C ILE A 361 -12.40 -9.76 9.36
N ASN A 362 -12.69 -9.69 8.06
CA ASN A 362 -13.54 -10.66 7.38
C ASN A 362 -12.87 -12.04 7.30
N VAL A 363 -11.56 -12.08 7.02
CA VAL A 363 -10.78 -13.33 6.96
C VAL A 363 -10.71 -13.96 8.34
N ARG A 364 -10.40 -13.15 9.36
CA ARG A 364 -10.35 -13.58 10.75
C ARG A 364 -11.70 -14.12 11.23
N GLY A 365 -12.79 -13.41 10.94
CA GLY A 365 -14.15 -13.84 11.28
C GLY A 365 -14.50 -15.20 10.68
N GLU A 366 -14.31 -15.38 9.37
CA GLU A 366 -14.56 -16.66 8.69
C GLU A 366 -13.68 -17.79 9.22
N ALA A 367 -12.40 -17.51 9.52
CA ALA A 367 -11.48 -18.50 10.07
C ALA A 367 -11.85 -18.92 11.50
N LEU A 368 -12.23 -17.98 12.37
CA LEU A 368 -12.71 -18.26 13.72
C LEU A 368 -13.99 -19.12 13.69
N TYR A 369 -14.87 -18.88 12.71
CA TYR A 369 -16.04 -19.74 12.50
C TYR A 369 -15.62 -21.18 12.19
N ASP A 370 -14.76 -21.37 11.18
CA ASP A 370 -14.29 -22.71 10.81
C ASP A 370 -13.53 -23.40 11.94
N TYR A 371 -12.71 -22.65 12.69
CA TYR A 371 -11.95 -23.12 13.84
C TYR A 371 -12.90 -23.54 14.99
N GLY A 372 -13.92 -22.73 15.29
CA GLY A 372 -14.96 -23.06 16.26
C GLY A 372 -15.73 -24.33 15.91
N VAL A 373 -16.07 -24.53 14.64
CA VAL A 373 -16.70 -25.77 14.15
C VAL A 373 -15.79 -26.98 14.38
N MET A 374 -14.48 -26.88 14.14
CA MET A 374 -13.55 -27.98 14.42
C MET A 374 -13.53 -28.38 15.90
N TYR A 375 -13.58 -27.40 16.83
CA TYR A 375 -13.70 -27.69 18.27
C TYR A 375 -15.05 -28.26 18.67
N LEU A 376 -16.12 -27.84 18.00
CA LEU A 376 -17.47 -28.32 18.26
C LEU A 376 -17.61 -29.80 17.90
N ASP A 377 -17.04 -30.18 16.76
CA ASP A 377 -17.16 -31.53 16.19
C ASP A 377 -15.99 -32.45 16.61
N GLY A 378 -14.92 -31.90 17.17
CA GLY A 378 -13.73 -32.65 17.57
C GLY A 378 -12.83 -33.05 16.40
N LEU A 379 -12.76 -32.22 15.36
CA LEU A 379 -12.00 -32.46 14.13
C LEU A 379 -10.53 -32.07 14.35
N GLY A 380 -9.64 -33.04 14.54
CA GLY A 380 -8.21 -32.81 14.81
C GLY A 380 -7.89 -32.19 16.17
N VAL A 381 -8.91 -31.88 16.97
CA VAL A 381 -8.80 -31.35 18.32
C VAL A 381 -9.74 -32.10 19.24
N LYS A 382 -9.44 -32.11 20.54
CA LYS A 382 -10.39 -32.66 21.53
C LYS A 382 -11.66 -31.82 21.51
N LYS A 383 -12.81 -32.47 21.29
CA LYS A 383 -14.13 -31.85 21.32
C LYS A 383 -14.29 -30.98 22.58
N ASN A 384 -14.57 -29.69 22.38
CA ASN A 384 -14.76 -28.73 23.45
C ASN A 384 -15.80 -27.68 23.06
N LYS A 385 -17.04 -27.92 23.50
CA LYS A 385 -18.20 -27.08 23.19
C LYS A 385 -18.06 -25.64 23.67
N ILE A 386 -17.45 -25.45 24.85
CA ILE A 386 -17.30 -24.12 25.46
C ILE A 386 -16.30 -23.28 24.65
N ARG A 387 -15.14 -23.84 24.29
CA ARG A 387 -14.18 -23.15 23.41
C ARG A 387 -14.77 -22.87 22.04
N ALA A 388 -15.51 -23.82 21.47
CA ALA A 388 -16.19 -23.65 20.19
C ALA A 388 -17.15 -22.45 20.23
N ILE A 389 -17.98 -22.33 21.26
CA ILE A 389 -18.90 -21.20 21.44
C ILE A 389 -18.12 -19.89 21.59
N GLY A 390 -17.01 -19.88 22.33
CA GLY A 390 -16.14 -18.70 22.44
C GLY A 390 -15.66 -18.18 21.09
N TYR A 391 -15.11 -19.06 20.25
CA TYR A 391 -14.66 -18.70 18.89
C TYR A 391 -15.83 -18.26 17.98
N LEU A 392 -17.00 -18.89 18.10
CA LEU A 392 -18.18 -18.51 17.33
C LEU A 392 -18.73 -17.13 17.74
N LEU A 393 -18.70 -16.80 19.03
CA LEU A 393 -19.08 -15.47 19.53
C LEU A 393 -18.12 -14.39 19.03
N GLU A 394 -16.81 -14.63 19.11
CA GLU A 394 -15.82 -13.71 18.54
C GLU A 394 -16.02 -13.54 17.03
N SER A 395 -16.21 -14.65 16.29
CA SER A 395 -16.52 -14.61 14.86
C SER A 395 -17.78 -13.78 14.54
N LYS A 396 -18.82 -13.89 15.38
CA LYS A 396 -20.04 -13.08 15.29
C LYS A 396 -19.77 -11.59 15.54
N GLU A 397 -18.95 -11.24 16.53
CA GLU A 397 -18.56 -9.84 16.79
C GLU A 397 -17.82 -9.22 15.60
N LEU A 398 -17.10 -10.06 14.83
CA LEU A 398 -16.45 -9.66 13.58
C LEU A 398 -17.38 -9.65 12.36
N GLY A 399 -18.67 -9.93 12.55
CA GLY A 399 -19.70 -9.83 11.51
C GLY A 399 -19.87 -11.08 10.64
N CYS A 400 -19.34 -12.25 11.04
CA CYS A 400 -19.54 -13.49 10.28
C CYS A 400 -20.98 -14.01 10.42
N ILE A 401 -21.71 -14.05 9.30
CA ILE A 401 -23.11 -14.51 9.24
C ILE A 401 -23.22 -16.01 9.55
N ASN A 402 -22.24 -16.81 9.10
CA ASN A 402 -22.23 -18.25 9.36
C ASN A 402 -22.16 -18.56 10.86
N ALA A 403 -21.38 -17.77 11.62
CA ALA A 403 -21.30 -17.89 13.07
C ALA A 403 -22.62 -17.50 13.75
N ILE A 404 -23.27 -16.43 13.29
CA ILE A 404 -24.60 -16.03 13.80
C ILE A 404 -25.61 -17.17 13.62
N ASN A 405 -25.67 -17.77 12.43
CA ASN A 405 -26.60 -18.86 12.15
C ASN A 405 -26.26 -20.10 12.97
N LYS A 406 -24.97 -20.42 13.10
CA LYS A 406 -24.54 -21.60 13.86
C LYS A 406 -24.83 -21.47 15.35
N LEU A 407 -24.67 -20.28 15.93
CA LEU A 407 -25.07 -20.01 17.31
C LEU A 407 -26.58 -20.17 17.49
N LYS A 408 -27.40 -19.68 16.54
CA LYS A 408 -28.86 -19.88 16.59
C LYS A 408 -29.28 -21.35 16.48
N GLU A 409 -28.55 -22.18 15.73
CA GLU A 409 -28.80 -23.63 15.70
C GLU A 409 -28.51 -24.26 17.07
N LEU A 410 -27.42 -23.84 17.72
CA LEU A 410 -27.03 -24.28 19.06
C LEU A 410 -27.98 -23.76 20.15
N ASP A 411 -28.69 -22.65 19.91
CA ASP A 411 -29.67 -22.04 20.83
C ASP A 411 -30.93 -22.88 21.06
N SER A 412 -31.20 -23.92 20.24
CA SER A 412 -32.36 -24.79 20.46
C SER A 412 -32.26 -25.65 21.74
N ASP A 413 -31.05 -25.83 22.30
CA ASP A 413 -30.83 -26.66 23.51
C ASP A 413 -30.00 -25.98 24.63
N ILE A 414 -29.47 -24.77 24.44
CA ILE A 414 -28.47 -24.19 25.36
C ILE A 414 -28.91 -22.86 25.98
N ILE A 415 -29.63 -21.99 25.28
CA ILE A 415 -29.99 -20.66 25.86
C ILE A 415 -31.00 -20.77 27.02
N SER A 416 -31.73 -21.88 27.12
CA SER A 416 -32.64 -22.13 28.24
C SER A 416 -31.93 -22.62 29.52
N ASN A 417 -30.68 -23.07 29.44
CA ASN A 417 -29.92 -23.55 30.60
C ASN A 417 -28.47 -23.03 30.57
N GLU A 418 -28.23 -22.07 31.45
CA GLU A 418 -26.94 -21.49 31.87
C GLU A 418 -26.47 -20.17 31.19
N ASN A 419 -26.37 -19.16 32.06
CA ASN A 419 -25.70 -17.86 31.97
C ASN A 419 -24.48 -17.74 31.02
N ILE A 420 -24.71 -17.57 29.71
CA ILE A 420 -23.61 -17.31 28.74
C ILE A 420 -23.55 -15.84 28.27
N ASN A 421 -24.47 -14.97 28.72
CA ASN A 421 -24.53 -13.59 28.22
C ASN A 421 -23.48 -12.61 28.77
N ASN A 422 -22.47 -13.04 29.56
CA ASN A 422 -21.50 -12.11 30.19
C ASN A 422 -20.01 -12.54 30.21
N SER A 423 -19.57 -13.54 29.44
CA SER A 423 -18.15 -13.94 29.47
C SER A 423 -17.30 -13.23 28.40
N ARG A 424 -16.39 -12.34 28.83
CA ARG A 424 -15.22 -11.91 28.04
C ARG A 424 -14.05 -12.88 28.30
N ILE A 425 -13.38 -13.32 27.25
CA ILE A 425 -12.11 -14.07 27.35
C ILE A 425 -10.99 -13.04 27.63
N ILE A 426 -10.27 -13.20 28.75
CA ILE A 426 -9.03 -12.47 29.04
C ILE A 426 -7.92 -13.51 29.10
N GLU A 427 -7.00 -13.49 28.13
CA GLU A 427 -5.83 -14.37 28.11
C GLU A 427 -4.69 -13.80 28.95
N HIS A 428 -4.11 -14.59 29.86
CA HIS A 428 -2.81 -14.38 30.50
C HIS A 428 -1.99 -15.68 30.44
N GLY A 429 -1.29 -15.92 29.33
CA GLY A 429 -0.47 -17.14 29.17
C GLY A 429 -1.29 -18.44 29.27
N ASN A 430 -0.63 -19.54 29.66
CA ASN A 430 -1.19 -20.91 29.64
C ASN A 430 -2.25 -21.21 30.73
N ILE A 431 -2.88 -20.21 31.35
CA ILE A 431 -3.94 -20.40 32.35
C ILE A 431 -5.07 -19.42 32.05
N ILE A 432 -6.29 -19.94 31.89
CA ILE A 432 -7.53 -19.14 31.72
C ILE A 432 -8.36 -19.33 33.00
N GLU A 433 -8.60 -18.25 33.74
CA GLU A 433 -9.54 -18.24 34.87
C GLU A 433 -10.91 -17.70 34.45
N TYR A 434 -11.98 -18.37 34.90
CA TYR A 434 -13.37 -17.96 34.72
C TYR A 434 -13.79 -17.01 35.86
N VAL A 435 -14.37 -15.85 35.53
CA VAL A 435 -15.04 -14.98 36.51
C VAL A 435 -16.54 -14.99 36.25
N GLU A 436 -17.29 -15.68 37.11
CA GLU A 436 -18.76 -15.59 37.20
C GLU A 436 -19.15 -14.25 37.83
N MET A 437 -19.95 -13.43 37.14
CA MET A 437 -20.73 -12.37 37.78
C MET A 437 -22.19 -12.83 37.84
N LYS A 438 -22.60 -13.40 38.99
CA LYS A 438 -24.01 -13.60 39.30
C LYS A 438 -24.65 -12.25 39.63
N VAL A 439 -25.62 -11.82 38.81
CA VAL A 439 -26.60 -10.82 39.22
C VAL A 439 -27.84 -11.61 39.63
N ASN A 440 -27.95 -11.93 40.92
CA ASN A 440 -29.22 -12.38 41.50
C ASN A 440 -29.90 -11.14 42.09
N ASP A 441 -31.01 -10.72 41.47
CA ASP A 441 -32.01 -9.91 42.15
C ASP A 441 -32.64 -10.76 43.25
N GLY A 442 -32.61 -10.28 44.50
CA GLY A 442 -33.27 -10.92 45.64
C GLY A 442 -32.28 -11.41 46.69
N TYR A 443 -32.43 -10.84 47.89
CA TYR A 443 -31.71 -11.19 49.11
C TYR A 443 -31.62 -12.71 49.32
N GLU A 444 -30.40 -13.23 49.42
CA GLU A 444 -30.05 -14.22 50.44
C GLU A 444 -28.53 -14.19 50.68
N SER A 445 -28.21 -13.85 51.93
CA SER A 445 -26.88 -13.65 52.48
C SER A 445 -26.21 -14.95 52.88
N ALA A 446 -24.87 -14.93 52.88
CA ALA A 446 -23.95 -15.84 53.56
C ALA A 446 -23.65 -17.18 52.87
N ASN A 447 -22.58 -17.21 52.05
CA ASN A 447 -21.58 -18.29 52.02
C ASN A 447 -20.36 -18.01 51.11
N TRP A 448 -20.02 -16.74 50.84
CA TRP A 448 -18.93 -16.37 49.91
C TRP A 448 -17.82 -15.52 50.53
N VAL A 449 -17.65 -15.55 51.85
CA VAL A 449 -16.61 -14.77 52.57
C VAL A 449 -15.44 -15.64 53.05
N GLU A 450 -15.56 -16.97 53.15
CA GLU A 450 -14.49 -17.78 53.75
C GLU A 450 -13.29 -18.09 52.83
N ASN A 451 -13.40 -17.92 51.51
CA ASN A 451 -12.31 -18.27 50.58
C ASN A 451 -11.46 -17.10 50.04
N ILE A 452 -11.76 -15.85 50.43
CA ILE A 452 -10.99 -14.67 50.00
C ILE A 452 -10.05 -14.15 51.11
N VAL A 453 -10.37 -14.41 52.37
CA VAL A 453 -9.58 -13.94 53.53
C VAL A 453 -8.13 -14.45 53.54
N PRO A 454 -7.82 -15.71 53.15
CA PRO A 454 -6.42 -16.17 53.13
C PRO A 454 -5.56 -15.54 52.03
N LYS A 455 -6.16 -15.14 50.88
CA LYS A 455 -5.42 -14.58 49.73
C LYS A 455 -5.20 -13.07 49.87
N LEU A 456 -6.10 -12.33 50.50
CA LEU A 456 -5.90 -10.90 50.80
C LEU A 456 -4.74 -10.69 51.80
N ASN A 457 -4.56 -11.61 52.75
CA ASN A 457 -3.45 -11.56 53.70
C ASN A 457 -2.08 -11.70 53.03
N ILE A 458 -1.96 -12.46 51.92
CA ILE A 458 -0.71 -12.58 51.14
C ILE A 458 -0.36 -11.27 50.44
N TYR A 459 -1.36 -10.58 49.87
CA TYR A 459 -1.16 -9.28 49.23
C TYR A 459 -0.84 -8.17 50.22
N ILE A 460 -1.44 -8.20 51.42
CA ILE A 460 -1.16 -7.25 52.50
C ILE A 460 0.24 -7.50 53.11
N GLU A 461 0.65 -8.76 53.28
CA GLU A 461 2.01 -9.12 53.73
C GLU A 461 3.07 -8.70 52.71
N CYS A 462 2.83 -8.93 51.40
CA CYS A 462 3.70 -8.40 50.35
C CYS A 462 3.75 -6.86 50.37
N ALA A 463 2.62 -6.17 50.53
CA ALA A 463 2.59 -4.71 50.59
C ALA A 463 3.31 -4.13 51.83
N LYS A 464 3.30 -4.83 52.96
CA LYS A 464 4.10 -4.51 54.16
C LYS A 464 5.59 -4.73 53.91
N GLN A 465 5.97 -5.80 53.21
CA GLN A 465 7.36 -6.15 52.89
C GLN A 465 8.03 -5.11 51.96
N TYR A 466 7.24 -4.41 51.13
CA TYR A 466 7.70 -3.33 50.25
C TYR A 466 7.39 -1.91 50.78
N GLY A 467 6.90 -1.77 52.02
CA GLY A 467 6.69 -0.48 52.68
C GLY A 467 5.57 0.39 52.11
N LEU A 468 4.59 -0.20 51.42
CA LEU A 468 3.52 0.51 50.70
C LEU A 468 2.26 0.79 51.54
N VAL A 469 2.25 0.44 52.83
CA VAL A 469 1.11 0.67 53.73
C VAL A 469 1.58 1.49 54.94
N GLY A 470 1.06 2.71 55.08
CA GLY A 470 1.26 3.53 56.27
C GLY A 470 0.51 2.97 57.48
N LYS A 471 1.08 3.10 58.68
CA LYS A 471 0.68 2.39 59.91
C LYS A 471 -0.77 2.54 60.41
N ASN A 472 -1.67 3.28 59.76
CA ASN A 472 -3.03 3.55 60.25
C ASN A 472 -4.11 3.42 59.16
N SER A 473 -4.25 2.27 58.51
CA SER A 473 -5.38 2.02 57.60
C SER A 473 -5.94 0.62 57.77
N GLU A 474 -6.39 0.29 58.98
CA GLU A 474 -7.19 -0.92 59.24
C GLU A 474 -8.70 -0.66 59.27
N GLU A 475 -9.18 0.57 59.12
CA GLU A 475 -10.62 0.82 59.18
C GLU A 475 -11.10 1.85 58.16
N LYS A 476 -12.30 1.57 57.64
CA LYS A 476 -13.13 2.36 56.70
C LYS A 476 -12.77 2.15 55.24
N TRP A 477 -13.47 1.25 54.57
CA TRP A 477 -14.16 1.48 53.28
C TRP A 477 -15.15 0.33 53.08
N PHE A 478 -16.34 0.46 53.68
CA PHE A 478 -17.48 -0.40 53.43
C PHE A 478 -18.70 0.51 53.19
N TRP A 479 -19.43 0.25 52.10
CA TRP A 479 -20.72 0.85 51.64
C TRP A 479 -20.70 2.20 50.90
N LYS A 480 -20.87 2.13 49.57
CA LYS A 480 -22.01 2.66 48.77
C LYS A 480 -21.57 2.83 47.31
N LEU A 481 -22.21 2.10 46.39
CA LEU A 481 -22.62 2.58 45.07
C LEU A 481 -23.44 1.49 44.39
N SER A 482 -24.76 1.70 44.40
CA SER A 482 -25.75 0.89 43.73
C SER A 482 -26.05 1.45 42.34
N ASN A 483 -26.16 0.53 41.38
CA ASN A 483 -27.06 0.51 40.22
C ASN A 483 -26.84 1.42 38.98
N LYS A 484 -26.87 0.70 37.84
CA LYS A 484 -27.48 0.95 36.53
C LYS A 484 -26.96 1.99 35.52
N ASP A 485 -26.22 3.05 35.88
CA ASP A 485 -25.88 4.09 34.87
C ASP A 485 -24.41 4.14 34.41
N PHE A 486 -23.54 3.21 34.85
CA PHE A 486 -22.15 3.18 34.39
C PHE A 486 -21.94 2.37 33.09
N ALA A 487 -22.94 1.60 32.64
CA ALA A 487 -22.79 0.64 31.54
C ALA A 487 -23.05 1.22 30.14
N GLN A 488 -23.43 2.49 30.01
CA GLN A 488 -23.77 3.09 28.70
C GLN A 488 -22.85 4.25 28.26
N TRP A 489 -21.68 4.45 28.90
CA TRP A 489 -20.83 5.61 28.58
C TRP A 489 -19.31 5.35 28.48
N VAL A 490 -18.87 4.15 28.09
CA VAL A 490 -17.44 3.90 27.77
C VAL A 490 -17.23 3.15 26.45
N LEU A 491 -18.17 3.26 25.53
CA LEU A 491 -17.94 2.87 24.13
C LEU A 491 -18.52 3.94 23.22
N ASP A 492 -17.77 5.03 23.07
CA ASP A 492 -17.77 5.78 21.81
C ASP A 492 -16.60 6.79 21.76
N VAL A 493 -15.82 6.66 20.68
CA VAL A 493 -14.98 7.68 20.03
C VAL A 493 -13.57 7.99 20.61
N SER A 494 -12.66 7.96 19.63
CA SER A 494 -11.25 8.32 19.54
C SER A 494 -10.83 9.68 20.11
N ASP A 495 -9.52 9.77 20.36
CA ASP A 495 -8.61 10.91 20.12
C ASP A 495 -9.03 12.31 20.63
N ASP A 496 -8.18 12.86 21.50
CA ASP A 496 -8.21 14.21 22.06
C ASP A 496 -9.37 14.54 23.02
N LEU A 497 -9.20 14.27 24.32
CA LEU A 497 -9.70 15.20 25.35
C LEU A 497 -9.08 15.02 26.74
N LYS A 498 -8.62 16.15 27.28
CA LYS A 498 -8.31 16.39 28.69
C LYS A 498 -9.57 16.13 29.53
N LEU A 499 -9.46 15.28 30.54
CA LEU A 499 -10.51 15.10 31.55
C LEU A 499 -10.58 16.33 32.48
N TYR A 500 -11.75 16.97 32.53
CA TYR A 500 -12.14 17.87 33.61
C TYR A 500 -13.32 17.24 34.34
N THR A 501 -13.25 17.10 35.66
CA THR A 501 -14.39 16.76 36.50
C THR A 501 -14.82 18.01 37.27
N THR A 502 -16.11 18.36 37.21
CA THR A 502 -16.75 19.32 38.11
C THR A 502 -17.30 18.59 39.32
N ASN A 503 -16.97 19.05 40.52
CA ASN A 503 -17.67 18.67 41.75
C ASN A 503 -18.77 19.73 42.05
N GLU A 504 -19.73 19.45 42.93
CA GLU A 504 -20.96 20.27 43.20
C GLU A 504 -20.73 21.74 43.64
N ARG A 505 -19.49 22.22 43.67
CA ARG A 505 -19.13 23.64 43.72
C ARG A 505 -18.12 23.92 42.60
N ASN A 506 -18.61 24.36 41.44
CA ASN A 506 -17.89 24.73 40.20
C ASN A 506 -16.45 25.30 40.37
N GLN A 507 -15.46 24.45 40.65
CA GLN A 507 -14.04 24.76 40.55
C GLN A 507 -13.32 23.58 39.88
N ARG A 508 -12.68 23.83 38.74
CA ARG A 508 -11.95 22.83 37.95
C ARG A 508 -10.56 22.59 38.56
N LYS A 509 -10.23 21.35 38.94
CA LYS A 509 -8.86 20.92 39.31
C LYS A 509 -8.37 19.84 38.34
N TYR A 510 -7.07 19.86 38.05
CA TYR A 510 -6.35 18.98 37.13
C TYR A 510 -5.59 17.91 37.91
N TYR A 511 -5.70 16.62 37.56
CA TYR A 511 -4.92 15.53 38.15
C TYR A 511 -4.27 14.69 37.03
N PRO A 512 -2.99 14.92 36.69
CA PRO A 512 -2.17 13.96 35.96
C PRO A 512 -1.39 13.09 36.97
N TYR A 513 -1.03 11.86 36.58
CA TYR A 513 -0.26 10.86 37.33
C TYR A 513 -1.05 9.84 38.15
N TYR A 514 -1.63 8.85 37.46
CA TYR A 514 -1.67 7.47 37.98
C TYR A 514 -1.52 6.37 36.92
N PHE A 515 -1.57 6.69 35.61
CA PHE A 515 -1.46 5.68 34.55
C PHE A 515 -0.06 5.46 33.96
N ALA A 516 0.96 6.23 34.36
CA ALA A 516 2.31 6.10 33.79
C ALA A 516 3.16 4.97 34.41
N ASN A 517 2.79 4.43 35.56
CA ASN A 517 3.62 3.44 36.27
C ASN A 517 3.35 1.98 35.89
N LEU A 518 2.26 1.66 35.19
CA LEU A 518 1.99 0.27 34.79
C LEU A 518 2.61 -0.09 33.43
N PHE A 519 2.92 0.90 32.58
CA PHE A 519 3.39 0.66 31.22
C PHE A 519 4.92 0.56 31.09
N LEU A 520 5.68 1.14 32.03
CA LEU A 520 7.14 1.31 31.88
C LEU A 520 8.00 0.31 32.66
N THR A 521 7.42 -0.46 33.59
CA THR A 521 8.08 -1.63 34.21
C THR A 521 8.17 -2.84 33.28
N LYS A 522 7.44 -2.84 32.15
CA LYS A 522 7.52 -3.91 31.12
C LYS A 522 8.76 -3.83 30.21
N LYS A 523 9.64 -2.81 30.38
CA LYS A 523 10.86 -2.63 29.56
C LYS A 523 12.21 -2.54 30.32
N GLY A 524 12.24 -2.90 31.61
CA GLY A 524 13.52 -3.23 32.28
C GLY A 524 14.53 -2.09 32.46
N ILE A 525 14.09 -0.84 32.68
CA ILE A 525 14.98 0.27 33.02
C ILE A 525 14.93 0.51 34.53
N LYS A 526 16.06 0.42 35.23
CA LYS A 526 16.21 0.76 36.66
C LYS A 526 16.63 2.22 36.83
N PHE A 527 15.95 2.98 37.70
CA PHE A 527 16.46 4.26 38.20
C PHE A 527 16.91 4.15 39.66
N LYS A 528 17.96 4.89 40.02
CA LYS A 528 18.49 5.01 41.39
C LYS A 528 17.63 5.97 42.20
N SER A 529 17.51 5.71 43.50
CA SER A 529 16.57 6.31 44.46
C SER A 529 16.71 7.81 44.75
N GLU A 530 17.57 8.55 44.05
CA GLU A 530 17.82 9.98 44.31
C GLU A 530 17.00 10.93 43.41
N ASP A 531 16.52 10.47 42.25
CA ASP A 531 15.70 11.30 41.34
C ASP A 531 14.25 11.51 41.82
N LEU A 532 13.77 10.70 42.77
CA LEU A 532 12.42 10.82 43.33
C LEU A 532 12.30 11.89 44.43
N ARG A 533 13.41 12.29 45.06
CA ARG A 533 13.37 13.25 46.19
C ARG A 533 13.19 14.70 45.77
N HIS A 534 13.61 15.10 44.56
CA HIS A 534 13.47 16.49 44.12
C HIS A 534 12.05 16.88 43.70
N ASN A 535 11.17 15.93 43.38
CA ASN A 535 9.79 16.22 43.00
C ASN A 535 8.79 16.27 44.17
N MET A 536 9.13 15.69 45.32
CA MET A 536 8.26 15.72 46.50
C MET A 536 8.35 17.04 47.30
N SER A 537 9.39 17.84 47.08
CA SER A 537 9.55 19.16 47.69
C SER A 537 8.73 20.28 47.01
N ALA A 538 8.17 20.05 45.82
CA ALA A 538 7.45 21.08 45.07
C ALA A 538 5.91 21.06 45.28
N ILE A 539 5.37 20.08 46.02
CA ILE A 539 3.93 19.93 46.25
C ILE A 539 3.50 20.35 47.66
N ASN A 540 4.43 20.51 48.61
CA ASN A 540 4.09 20.95 49.97
C ASN A 540 3.99 22.47 50.17
N THR A 541 4.05 23.26 49.10
CA THR A 541 3.96 24.74 49.16
C THR A 541 2.82 25.32 48.30
N SER A 542 1.66 24.65 48.26
CA SER A 542 0.42 25.27 47.78
C SER A 542 -0.77 25.15 48.75
N ILE A 543 -0.53 24.85 50.03
CA ILE A 543 -1.57 24.97 51.06
C ILE A 543 -1.58 26.36 51.73
N ASN A 544 -0.53 27.18 51.59
CA ASN A 544 -0.53 28.56 52.10
C ASN A 544 -0.22 29.54 50.98
N GLY A 545 -1.21 30.36 50.61
CA GLY A 545 -1.15 31.27 49.48
C GLY A 545 0.04 32.22 49.52
N LYS A 546 0.79 32.27 48.42
CA LYS A 546 1.54 33.41 47.88
C LYS A 546 1.93 33.09 46.43
N GLU A 547 1.74 34.07 45.55
CA GLU A 547 2.10 34.00 44.14
C GLU A 547 3.58 33.67 43.93
N VAL A 548 3.89 32.81 42.96
CA VAL A 548 5.23 32.73 42.38
C VAL A 548 5.14 32.71 40.86
N ARG A 549 5.68 33.78 40.28
CA ARG A 549 5.91 34.02 38.85
C ARG A 549 7.02 33.09 38.33
N ASN A 550 6.95 32.81 37.03
CA ASN A 550 8.00 32.24 36.17
C ASN A 550 8.37 30.76 36.35
N ILE A 551 7.79 29.89 35.52
CA ILE A 551 8.53 28.78 34.91
C ILE A 551 8.15 28.72 33.42
N LYS A 552 9.14 28.92 32.55
CA LYS A 552 9.03 28.85 31.08
C LYS A 552 8.91 27.39 30.60
N PRO A 553 8.03 27.04 29.65
CA PRO A 553 8.14 25.81 28.87
C PRO A 553 8.94 26.05 27.57
N LEU A 554 10.04 25.31 27.36
CA LEU A 554 10.62 25.06 26.03
C LEU A 554 9.72 24.01 25.34
N ILE A 555 8.91 24.33 24.31
CA ILE A 555 9.24 24.50 22.86
C ILE A 555 9.93 23.23 22.33
N ALA A 556 9.42 22.46 21.35
CA ALA A 556 8.83 22.80 20.03
C ALA A 556 8.25 21.51 19.38
N VAL A 557 7.48 21.42 18.28
CA VAL A 557 6.75 22.29 17.32
C VAL A 557 6.29 21.32 16.20
N ARG A 558 5.01 21.27 15.76
CA ARG A 558 4.44 21.69 14.44
C ARG A 558 3.13 20.90 14.27
N GLY A 559 1.99 21.41 13.80
CA GLY A 559 1.62 22.71 13.26
C GLY A 559 0.42 22.58 12.30
N ILE A 560 -0.75 23.09 12.74
CA ILE A 560 -1.71 23.92 11.98
C ILE A 560 -2.46 23.29 10.78
N ALA A 561 -3.79 23.10 10.92
CA ALA A 561 -4.80 23.95 10.25
C ALA A 561 -6.24 23.45 10.51
N ARG A 562 -7.04 24.26 11.21
CA ARG A 562 -8.34 24.79 10.73
C ARG A 562 -8.92 25.74 11.78
N ARG A 563 -8.76 27.04 11.53
CA ARG A 563 -9.67 28.08 12.02
C ARG A 563 -10.83 28.16 11.04
N GLU A 564 -12.03 28.38 11.56
CA GLU A 564 -13.01 29.45 11.22
C GLU A 564 -14.24 29.19 12.14
N ILE A 565 -15.04 30.11 12.68
CA ILE A 565 -15.13 31.59 12.78
C ILE A 565 -16.21 31.86 13.88
N LYS A 566 -16.22 33.08 14.45
CA LYS A 566 -17.11 33.70 15.47
C LYS A 566 -16.58 33.57 16.92
N ALA A 567 -16.42 34.62 17.72
CA ALA A 567 -16.91 35.99 17.64
C ALA A 567 -15.92 36.98 18.29
N LYS A 568 -15.79 38.16 17.68
CA LYS A 568 -15.42 39.40 18.37
C LYS A 568 -16.71 40.01 18.91
N SER A 569 -16.77 40.28 20.21
CA SER A 569 -17.45 41.46 20.76
C SER A 569 -16.95 41.70 22.19
N LEU A 570 -16.40 42.91 22.38
CA LEU A 570 -15.88 43.54 23.60
C LEU A 570 -14.51 43.07 24.07
#